data_AF-A0A959Y3Q4-F1
#
_entry.id   AF-A0A959Y3Q4-F1
#
_cell.length_a   1.000
_cell.length_b   1.000
_cell.length_c   1.000
_cell.angle_alpha   90.00
_cell.angle_beta   90.00
_cell.angle_gamma   90.00
#
_symmetry.space_group_name_H-M   'P 1'
#
loop_
_entity.id
_entity.type
_entity.pdbx_description
1 polymer ?
#
loop_
_entity_poly.entity_id
_entity_poly.type
_entity_poly.pdbx_seq_one_letter_code
_entity_poly.pdbx_strand_id
1 'polypeptide(L)'
;MVTADQFHELNERLDALKGYLAVEDKRGRIAEEEKYTQDPDFWNDQAKAQATMKKIRELKRWVELYEDARTQVDDLGVLMEFHKAGEASEEDVDKQHGVAVEKLEDLEFK
;
A
#
# COMPACT_ATOMS: atom_id res chain seq x y z
N MET A 1 -18.87 -10.51 -13.69
CA MET A 1 -18.56 -11.39 -12.55
C MET A 1 -17.07 -11.70 -12.42
N VAL A 2 -16.42 -10.98 -11.51
CA VAL A 2 -15.11 -11.32 -10.96
C VAL A 2 -15.11 -12.72 -10.33
N THR A 3 -14.08 -13.52 -10.60
CA THR A 3 -13.93 -14.87 -10.04
C THR A 3 -12.99 -14.92 -8.83
N ALA A 4 -13.07 -16.01 -8.07
CA ALA A 4 -12.12 -16.27 -6.99
C ALA A 4 -10.68 -16.39 -7.49
N ASP A 5 -10.48 -16.91 -8.72
CA ASP A 5 -9.16 -17.03 -9.33
C ASP A 5 -8.57 -15.64 -9.66
N GLN A 6 -9.38 -14.72 -10.19
CA GLN A 6 -8.95 -13.34 -10.45
C GLN A 6 -8.58 -12.62 -9.14
N PHE A 7 -9.37 -12.79 -8.07
CA PHE A 7 -9.03 -12.27 -6.76
C PHE A 7 -7.71 -12.85 -6.20
N HIS A 8 -7.49 -14.16 -6.40
CA HIS A 8 -6.25 -14.81 -5.98
C HIS A 8 -5.03 -14.24 -6.73
N GLU A 9 -5.14 -14.04 -8.04
CA GLU A 9 -4.08 -13.41 -8.85
C GLU A 9 -3.70 -12.01 -8.35
N LEU A 10 -4.69 -11.18 -7.97
CA LEU A 10 -4.41 -9.86 -7.39
C LEU A 10 -3.65 -9.95 -6.07
N ASN A 11 -3.97 -10.93 -5.22
CA ASN A 11 -3.23 -11.16 -3.96
C ASN A 11 -1.79 -11.63 -4.22
N GLU A 12 -1.57 -12.53 -5.18
CA GLU A 12 -0.22 -12.97 -5.54
C GLU A 12 0.64 -11.82 -6.07
N ARG A 13 0.06 -10.95 -6.92
CA ARG A 13 0.72 -9.73 -7.41
C ARG A 13 1.05 -8.77 -6.27
N LEU A 14 0.10 -8.55 -5.36
CA LEU A 14 0.30 -7.69 -4.19
C LEU A 14 1.43 -8.21 -3.29
N ASP A 15 1.48 -9.52 -3.02
CA ASP A 15 2.53 -10.14 -2.22
C ASP A 15 3.91 -10.05 -2.90
N ALA A 16 3.97 -10.26 -4.21
CA ALA A 16 5.19 -10.07 -4.99
C ALA A 16 5.70 -8.62 -4.89
N LEU A 17 4.80 -7.63 -5.03
CA LEU A 17 5.12 -6.21 -4.88
C LEU A 17 5.59 -5.86 -3.48
N LYS A 18 4.97 -6.45 -2.43
CA LYS A 18 5.41 -6.26 -1.05
C LYS A 18 6.88 -6.60 -0.85
N GLY A 19 7.30 -7.74 -1.42
CA GLY A 19 8.68 -8.22 -1.40
C GLY A 19 9.61 -7.37 -2.25
N TYR A 20 9.24 -7.12 -3.51
CA TYR A 20 10.02 -6.30 -4.44
C TYR A 20 10.26 -4.89 -3.92
N LEU A 21 9.23 -4.25 -3.36
CA LEU A 21 9.31 -2.92 -2.76
C LEU A 21 9.90 -2.94 -1.36
N ALA A 22 10.25 -4.11 -0.79
CA ALA A 22 10.80 -4.24 0.56
C ALA A 22 10.01 -3.39 1.60
N VAL A 23 8.67 -3.52 1.58
CA VAL A 23 7.76 -2.64 2.34
C VAL A 23 8.05 -2.70 3.83
N GLU A 24 8.31 -3.90 4.38
CA GLU A 24 8.61 -4.07 5.80
C GLU A 24 9.93 -3.41 6.20
N ASP A 25 10.96 -3.50 5.36
CA ASP A 25 12.23 -2.80 5.60
C ASP A 25 12.05 -1.29 5.56
N LYS A 26 11.23 -0.77 4.64
CA LYS A 26 10.90 0.66 4.57
C LYS A 26 10.17 1.12 5.83
N ARG A 27 9.21 0.35 6.34
CA ARG A 27 8.52 0.63 7.61
C ARG A 27 9.49 0.68 8.78
N GLY A 28 10.40 -0.30 8.88
CA GLY A 28 11.45 -0.30 9.91
C GLY A 28 12.32 0.96 9.85
N ARG A 29 12.80 1.31 8.65
CA ARG A 29 13.61 2.52 8.44
C ARG A 29 12.85 3.81 8.74
N ILE A 30 11.56 3.90 8.41
CA ILE A 30 10.74 5.06 8.78
C ILE A 30 10.71 5.20 10.30
N ALA A 31 10.43 4.12 11.03
CA ALA A 31 10.35 4.16 12.49
C ALA A 31 11.71 4.55 13.13
N GLU A 32 12.81 4.03 12.62
CA GLU A 32 14.17 4.38 13.09
C GLU A 32 14.49 5.86 12.84
N GLU A 33 14.25 6.35 11.64
CA GLU A 33 14.54 7.74 11.26
C GLU A 33 13.61 8.72 12.00
N GLU A 34 12.34 8.37 12.19
CA GLU A 34 11.41 9.16 13.01
C GLU A 34 11.85 9.24 14.46
N LYS A 35 12.33 8.13 15.03
CA LYS A 35 12.92 8.13 16.38
C LYS A 35 14.14 9.05 16.44
N TYR A 36 14.99 9.03 15.42
CA TYR A 36 16.14 9.94 15.34
C TYR A 36 15.71 11.41 15.27
N THR A 37 14.58 11.74 14.63
CA THR A 37 14.08 13.13 14.59
C THR A 37 13.59 13.68 15.93
N GLN A 38 13.44 12.82 16.94
CA GLN A 38 13.06 13.20 18.31
C GLN A 38 14.26 13.62 19.16
N ASP A 39 15.49 13.41 18.68
CA ASP A 39 16.70 13.85 19.37
C ASP A 39 16.74 15.40 19.43
N PRO A 40 16.95 16.01 20.62
CA PRO A 40 17.03 17.46 20.76
C PRO A 40 18.08 18.12 19.86
N ASP A 41 19.19 17.41 19.57
CA ASP A 41 20.28 17.92 18.74
C ASP A 41 20.04 17.74 17.24
N PHE A 42 19.02 16.98 16.84
CA PHE A 42 18.69 16.73 15.43
C PHE A 42 18.53 18.03 14.62
N TRP A 43 17.89 19.04 15.23
CA TRP A 43 17.59 20.32 14.58
C TRP A 43 18.76 21.32 14.61
N ASN A 44 19.89 20.98 15.25
CA ASN A 44 21.09 21.83 15.26
C ASN A 44 21.72 21.96 13.87
N ASP A 45 21.55 20.96 13.02
CA ASP A 45 21.99 20.98 11.62
C ASP A 45 20.77 20.92 10.69
N GLN A 46 20.24 22.11 10.36
CA GLN A 46 19.06 22.29 9.53
C GLN A 46 19.17 21.57 8.16
N ALA A 47 20.36 21.56 7.55
CA ALA A 47 20.56 20.94 6.25
C ALA A 47 20.45 19.41 6.34
N LYS A 48 21.05 18.80 7.38
CA LYS A 48 20.91 17.35 7.63
C LYS A 48 19.47 16.98 8.02
N ALA A 49 18.85 17.76 8.90
CA ALA A 49 17.46 17.54 9.31
C ALA A 49 16.52 17.54 8.09
N GLN A 50 16.66 18.52 7.19
CA GLN A 50 15.88 18.60 5.95
C GLN A 50 16.10 17.36 5.06
N ALA A 51 17.34 16.90 4.91
CA ALA A 51 17.66 15.71 4.12
C ALA A 51 17.02 14.44 4.71
N THR A 52 17.09 14.26 6.03
CA THR A 52 16.42 13.15 6.73
C THR A 52 14.90 13.23 6.57
N MET A 53 14.29 14.40 6.75
CA MET A 53 12.85 14.56 6.56
C MET A 53 12.40 14.26 5.13
N LYS A 54 13.21 14.63 4.12
CA LYS A 54 12.96 14.27 2.72
C LYS A 54 13.01 12.74 2.53
N LYS A 55 14.02 12.09 3.08
CA LYS A 55 14.17 10.62 3.04
C LYS A 55 12.98 9.91 3.69
N ILE A 56 12.53 10.36 4.86
CA ILE A 56 11.33 9.81 5.53
C ILE A 56 10.11 9.94 4.63
N ARG A 57 9.87 11.11 4.01
CA ARG A 57 8.74 11.33 3.10
C ARG A 57 8.78 10.41 1.88
N GLU A 58 9.96 10.22 1.29
CA GLU A 58 10.14 9.31 0.16
C GLU A 58 9.84 7.86 0.56
N LEU A 59 10.34 7.40 1.71
CA LEU A 59 10.04 6.06 2.23
C LEU A 59 8.54 5.89 2.50
N LYS A 60 7.91 6.86 3.19
CA LYS A 60 6.48 6.84 3.49
C LYS A 60 5.63 6.76 2.23
N ARG A 61 5.97 7.54 1.19
CA ARG A 61 5.26 7.50 -0.08
C ARG A 61 5.19 6.09 -0.67
N TRP A 62 6.29 5.34 -0.66
CA TRP A 62 6.29 3.96 -1.17
C TRP A 62 5.42 3.02 -0.33
N VAL A 63 5.47 3.16 1.00
CA VAL A 63 4.63 2.38 1.89
C VAL A 63 3.15 2.72 1.69
N GLU A 64 2.81 4.01 1.61
CA GLU A 64 1.44 4.50 1.38
C GLU A 64 0.87 4.02 0.05
N LEU A 65 1.65 4.04 -1.04
CA LEU A 65 1.20 3.52 -2.34
C LEU A 65 0.90 2.02 -2.28
N TYR A 66 1.73 1.25 -1.56
CA TYR A 66 1.47 -0.17 -1.36
C TYR A 66 0.24 -0.42 -0.48
N GLU A 67 0.07 0.32 0.63
CA GLU A 67 -1.11 0.18 1.48
C GLU A 67 -2.40 0.56 0.77
N ASP A 68 -2.38 1.56 -0.12
CA ASP A 68 -3.55 1.93 -0.93
C ASP A 68 -3.95 0.77 -1.85
N ALA A 69 -3.00 0.20 -2.61
CA ALA A 69 -3.26 -0.96 -3.47
C ALA A 69 -3.76 -2.16 -2.66
N ARG A 70 -3.13 -2.45 -1.51
CA ARG A 70 -3.56 -3.50 -0.59
C ARG A 70 -4.99 -3.29 -0.11
N THR A 71 -5.33 -2.07 0.31
CA THR A 71 -6.67 -1.74 0.79
C THR A 71 -7.72 -2.00 -0.28
N GLN A 72 -7.46 -1.64 -1.54
CA GLN A 72 -8.41 -1.90 -2.63
C GLN A 72 -8.61 -3.39 -2.91
N VAL A 73 -7.55 -4.20 -2.80
CA VAL A 73 -7.64 -5.67 -2.90
C VAL A 73 -8.41 -6.25 -1.71
N ASP A 74 -8.12 -5.82 -0.48
CA ASP A 74 -8.83 -6.27 0.71
C ASP A 74 -10.34 -5.93 0.63
N ASP A 75 -10.68 -4.70 0.21
CA ASP A 75 -12.06 -4.24 0.00
C ASP A 75 -12.81 -5.06 -1.07
N LEU A 76 -12.11 -5.47 -2.15
CA LEU A 76 -12.69 -6.39 -3.13
C LEU A 76 -13.06 -7.73 -2.49
N GLY A 77 -12.19 -8.28 -1.64
CA GLY A 77 -12.46 -9.51 -0.91
C GLY A 77 -13.72 -9.40 -0.05
N VAL A 78 -13.85 -8.31 0.70
CA VAL A 78 -15.03 -8.02 1.52
C VAL A 78 -16.30 -7.91 0.67
N LEU A 79 -16.26 -7.18 -0.46
CA LEU A 79 -17.42 -7.06 -1.34
C LEU A 79 -17.82 -8.40 -1.98
N MET A 80 -16.86 -9.25 -2.32
CA MET A 80 -17.15 -10.60 -2.80
C MET A 80 -17.85 -11.45 -1.73
N GLU A 81 -17.50 -11.31 -0.46
CA GLU A 81 -18.20 -11.95 0.66
C GLU A 81 -19.62 -11.39 0.84
N PHE A 82 -19.79 -10.07 0.77
CA PHE A 82 -21.10 -9.42 0.87
C PHE A 82 -22.02 -9.80 -0.30
N HIS A 83 -21.48 -9.91 -1.52
CA HIS A 83 -22.24 -10.38 -2.66
C HIS A 83 -22.74 -11.82 -2.47
N LYS A 84 -21.90 -12.71 -1.92
CA LYS A 84 -22.31 -14.09 -1.57
C LYS A 84 -23.41 -14.11 -0.50
N ALA A 85 -23.43 -13.13 0.39
CA ALA A 85 -24.49 -12.94 1.39
C ALA A 85 -25.75 -12.25 0.84
N GLY A 86 -25.73 -11.77 -0.41
CA GLY A 86 -26.81 -10.99 -1.00
C GLY A 86 -26.87 -9.53 -0.52
N GLU A 87 -25.80 -9.04 0.11
CA GLU A 87 -25.68 -7.71 0.72
C GLU A 87 -24.95 -6.69 -0.19
N ALA A 88 -24.37 -7.14 -1.30
CA ALA A 88 -23.76 -6.30 -2.33
C ALA A 88 -24.17 -6.77 -3.73
N SER A 89 -24.18 -5.85 -4.70
CA SER A 89 -24.49 -6.19 -6.10
C SER A 89 -23.25 -6.69 -6.85
N GLU A 90 -23.47 -7.44 -7.93
CA GLU A 90 -22.37 -7.86 -8.83
C GLU A 90 -21.64 -6.63 -9.42
N GLU A 91 -22.38 -5.55 -9.69
CA GLU A 91 -21.82 -4.31 -10.21
C GLU A 91 -20.84 -3.64 -9.22
N ASP A 92 -21.12 -3.70 -7.92
CA ASP A 92 -20.22 -3.17 -6.89
C ASP A 92 -18.90 -3.96 -6.85
N VAL A 93 -18.98 -5.29 -6.97
CA VAL A 93 -17.81 -6.17 -7.03
C VAL A 93 -16.97 -5.89 -8.28
N ASP A 94 -17.61 -5.83 -9.46
CA ASP A 94 -16.91 -5.59 -10.72
C ASP A 94 -16.25 -4.18 -10.74
N LYS A 95 -16.89 -3.16 -10.14
CA LYS A 95 -16.31 -1.82 -9.96
C LYS A 95 -15.08 -1.84 -9.06
N GLN A 96 -15.18 -2.46 -7.88
CA GLN A 96 -14.07 -2.50 -6.94
C GLN A 96 -12.89 -3.29 -7.49
N HIS A 97 -13.15 -4.35 -8.25
CA HIS A 97 -12.09 -5.08 -8.96
C HIS A 97 -11.36 -4.18 -9.97
N GLY A 98 -12.08 -3.36 -10.74
CA GLY A 98 -11.45 -2.36 -11.61
C GLY A 98 -10.52 -1.41 -10.86
N VAL A 99 -10.95 -0.91 -9.70
CA VAL A 99 -10.14 -0.04 -8.84
C VAL A 99 -8.91 -0.76 -8.29
N ALA A 100 -9.06 -1.99 -7.81
CA ALA A 100 -7.95 -2.79 -7.29
C ALA A 100 -6.89 -3.07 -8.37
N VAL A 101 -7.33 -3.41 -9.59
CA VAL A 101 -6.45 -3.60 -10.75
C VAL A 101 -5.70 -2.31 -11.08
N GLU A 102 -6.41 -1.18 -11.19
CA GLU A 102 -5.79 0.12 -11.50
C GLU A 102 -4.71 0.48 -10.48
N LYS A 103 -4.97 0.31 -9.18
CA LYS A 103 -3.98 0.60 -8.13
C LYS A 103 -2.77 -0.31 -8.16
N LEU A 104 -2.97 -1.60 -8.43
CA LEU A 104 -1.86 -2.55 -8.55
C LEU A 104 -1.00 -2.21 -9.78
N GLU A 105 -1.62 -1.97 -10.93
CA GLU A 105 -0.90 -1.56 -12.14
C GLU A 105 -0.14 -0.25 -11.93
N ASP A 106 -0.80 0.76 -11.35
CA ASP A 106 -0.16 2.04 -11.03
C ASP A 106 1.07 1.87 -10.16
N LEU A 107 1.06 0.91 -9.21
CA LEU A 107 2.20 0.59 -8.35
C LEU A 107 3.29 -0.19 -9.08
N GLU A 108 2.92 -1.11 -9.98
CA GLU A 108 3.84 -1.90 -10.81
C GLU A 108 4.65 -1.03 -11.78
N PHE A 109 4.09 0.08 -12.24
CA PHE A 109 4.75 1.03 -13.16
C PHE A 109 5.54 2.15 -12.47
N LYS A 110 5.74 2.11 -11.15
CA LYS A 110 6.59 3.07 -10.41
C LYS A 110 8.03 2.59 -10.25
#